data_AF-A0A939YJG5-F1
#
_entry.id   AF-A0A939YJG5-F1
#
_cell.length_a   1.000
_cell.length_b   1.000
_cell.length_c   1.000
_cell.angle_alpha   90.00
_cell.angle_beta   90.00
_cell.angle_gamma   90.00
#
_symmetry.space_group_name_H-M   'P 1'
#
loop_
_entity.id
_entity.type
_entity.pdbx_description
1 polymer ?
#
loop_
_entity_poly.entity_id
_entity_poly.type
_entity_poly.pdbx_seq_one_letter_code
_entity_poly.pdbx_strand_id
1 'polypeptide(L)'
;VYCSVCEAELSRETVVIPPTGHIPSEAVEEIVDLTCIAAGHMDSVVYCSVCGLELSRETVGEVPAAGHTWGEWTIISAPTTERTGIKMRVCVNDPSHVEYVPLRKLTYAYGDVNGDEVITCIDASLILQYVANYDEETGMSSVEFVGVACADVNCDGNITGMDASLILQYVANYDDETGKSTVVLGPQN
;
A
#
# COMPACT_ATOMS: atom_id res chain seq x y z
N VAL A 1 11.36 -70.91 8.84
CA VAL A 1 12.22 -72.11 8.86
C VAL A 1 12.45 -72.56 7.43
N TYR A 2 13.70 -72.78 7.02
CA TYR A 2 14.06 -73.24 5.68
C TYR A 2 14.73 -74.62 5.76
N CYS A 3 14.51 -75.46 4.74
CA CYS A 3 15.14 -76.77 4.64
C CYS A 3 16.64 -76.61 4.34
N SER A 4 17.53 -77.14 5.17
CA SER A 4 18.99 -76.99 5.00
C SER A 4 19.57 -77.80 3.83
N VAL A 5 18.77 -78.67 3.20
CA VAL A 5 19.23 -79.56 2.12
C VAL A 5 18.74 -79.11 0.75
N CYS A 6 17.50 -78.61 0.64
CA CYS A 6 16.92 -78.18 -0.63
C CYS A 6 16.47 -76.71 -0.65
N GLU A 7 16.78 -75.94 0.42
CA GLU A 7 16.48 -74.51 0.61
C GLU A 7 14.99 -74.13 0.54
N ALA A 8 14.09 -75.10 0.35
CA ALA A 8 12.65 -74.86 0.35
C ALA A 8 12.18 -74.27 1.69
N GLU A 9 11.35 -73.24 1.63
CA GLU A 9 10.77 -72.62 2.81
C GLU A 9 9.74 -73.56 3.46
N LEU A 10 10.04 -74.01 4.68
CA LEU A 10 9.24 -74.98 5.43
C LEU A 10 8.17 -74.32 6.31
N SER A 11 8.43 -73.13 6.81
CA SER A 11 7.44 -72.33 7.54
C SER A 11 7.84 -70.86 7.59
N ARG A 12 6.85 -69.97 7.67
CA ARG A 12 7.04 -68.58 8.10
C ARG A 12 6.09 -68.27 9.24
N GLU A 13 6.59 -67.52 10.20
CA GLU A 13 5.78 -66.91 11.23
C GLU A 13 5.89 -65.40 11.04
N THR A 14 4.76 -64.76 10.76
CA THR A 14 4.67 -63.31 10.68
C THR A 14 4.46 -62.76 12.08
N VAL A 15 5.51 -62.17 12.66
CA VAL A 15 5.39 -61.38 13.89
C VAL A 15 4.88 -60.00 13.50
N VAL A 16 3.65 -59.68 13.94
CA VAL A 16 3.13 -58.31 13.83
C VAL A 16 3.70 -57.52 15.01
N ILE A 17 4.60 -56.57 14.72
CA ILE A 17 5.05 -55.61 15.73
C ILE A 17 3.93 -54.57 15.85
N PRO A 18 3.29 -54.41 17.03
CA PRO A 18 2.30 -53.37 17.21
C PRO A 18 2.97 -52.00 17.06
N PRO A 19 2.33 -51.02 16.39
CA PRO A 19 2.87 -49.67 16.32
C PRO A 19 3.04 -49.11 17.73
N THR A 20 4.13 -48.37 17.97
CA THR A 20 4.47 -47.76 19.28
C THR A 20 3.48 -46.68 19.75
N GLY A 21 2.48 -46.34 18.94
CA GLY A 21 1.56 -45.24 19.20
C GLY A 21 2.22 -43.87 19.03
N HIS A 22 1.39 -42.83 18.89
CA HIS A 22 1.87 -41.44 18.86
C HIS A 22 1.93 -40.87 20.29
N ILE A 23 2.94 -40.03 20.57
CA ILE A 23 3.12 -39.38 21.87
C ILE A 23 2.67 -37.91 21.75
N PRO A 24 1.55 -37.50 22.37
CA PRO A 24 1.04 -36.13 22.28
C PRO A 24 1.99 -35.12 22.93
N SER A 25 2.17 -33.97 22.29
CA SER A 25 2.86 -32.78 22.83
C SER A 25 1.88 -31.89 23.62
N GLU A 26 2.40 -30.78 24.17
CA GLU A 26 1.53 -29.66 24.55
C GLU A 26 0.77 -29.13 23.33
N ALA A 27 -0.44 -28.64 23.58
CA ALA A 27 -1.28 -28.03 22.56
C ALA A 27 -0.70 -26.66 22.15
N VAL A 28 -0.75 -26.37 20.86
CA VAL A 28 -0.33 -25.08 20.28
C VAL A 28 -1.56 -24.39 19.71
N GLU A 29 -1.68 -23.09 19.98
CA GLU A 29 -2.75 -22.26 19.42
C GLU A 29 -2.32 -21.67 18.07
N GLU A 30 -3.13 -21.90 17.04
CA GLU A 30 -2.91 -21.44 15.67
C GLU A 30 -4.12 -20.62 15.21
N ILE A 31 -3.87 -19.51 14.51
CA ILE A 31 -4.94 -18.72 13.88
C ILE A 31 -5.10 -19.16 12.43
N VAL A 32 -6.32 -19.50 12.05
CA VAL A 32 -6.66 -20.05 10.74
C VAL A 32 -7.71 -19.17 10.06
N ASP A 33 -7.65 -19.09 8.72
CA ASP A 33 -8.58 -18.38 7.84
C ASP A 33 -8.77 -16.86 8.11
N LEU A 34 -7.92 -16.26 8.95
CA LEU A 34 -8.00 -14.84 9.27
C LEU A 34 -7.60 -13.99 8.05
N THR A 35 -8.49 -13.10 7.65
CA THR A 35 -8.22 -12.12 6.58
C THR A 35 -8.53 -10.71 7.07
N CYS A 36 -8.29 -9.70 6.22
CA CYS A 36 -8.66 -8.33 6.54
C CYS A 36 -10.18 -8.05 6.51
N ILE A 37 -11.00 -8.97 5.98
CA ILE A 37 -12.47 -8.82 5.87
C ILE A 37 -13.22 -9.92 6.63
N ALA A 38 -12.77 -11.16 6.51
CA ALA A 38 -13.39 -12.30 7.18
C ALA A 38 -12.70 -12.57 8.53
N ALA A 39 -13.52 -12.83 9.54
CA ALA A 39 -13.06 -13.37 10.81
C ALA A 39 -12.41 -14.74 10.58
N GLY A 40 -11.34 -15.00 11.32
CA GLY A 40 -10.71 -16.31 11.40
C GLY A 40 -11.16 -17.04 12.65
N HIS A 41 -10.48 -18.14 12.95
CA HIS A 41 -10.70 -18.89 14.17
C HIS A 41 -9.37 -19.33 14.78
N MET A 42 -9.40 -19.57 16.09
CA MET A 42 -8.25 -20.04 16.84
C MET A 42 -8.43 -21.54 17.09
N ASP A 43 -7.50 -22.33 16.58
CA ASP A 43 -7.46 -23.77 16.75
C ASP A 43 -6.40 -24.16 17.77
N SER A 44 -6.74 -25.06 18.67
CA SER A 44 -5.82 -25.77 19.55
C SER A 44 -5.43 -27.09 18.89
N VAL A 45 -4.15 -27.21 18.52
CA VAL A 45 -3.62 -28.36 17.77
C VAL A 45 -2.63 -29.13 18.63
N VAL A 46 -2.79 -30.45 18.70
CA VAL A 46 -1.86 -31.35 19.40
C VAL A 46 -1.11 -32.17 18.36
N TYR A 47 0.22 -32.11 18.42
CA TYR A 47 1.09 -32.84 17.52
C TYR A 47 1.76 -34.03 18.23
N CYS A 48 2.23 -35.00 17.45
CA CYS A 48 3.13 -36.02 17.95
C CYS A 48 4.52 -35.44 18.17
N SER A 49 5.01 -35.44 19.41
CA SER A 49 6.35 -34.96 19.77
C SER A 49 7.50 -35.66 19.03
N VAL A 50 7.28 -36.88 18.53
CA VAL A 50 8.32 -37.69 17.87
C VAL A 50 8.32 -37.50 16.35
N CYS A 51 7.15 -37.46 15.71
CA CYS A 51 7.03 -37.49 14.26
C CYS A 51 6.29 -36.27 13.65
N GLY A 52 5.80 -35.35 14.47
CA GLY A 52 5.10 -34.13 14.02
C GLY A 52 3.72 -34.34 13.40
N LEU A 53 3.17 -35.56 13.46
CA LEU A 53 1.82 -35.84 12.96
C LEU A 53 0.78 -35.08 13.81
N GLU A 54 -0.13 -34.36 13.17
CA GLU A 54 -1.30 -33.78 13.83
C GLU A 54 -2.18 -34.91 14.39
N LEU A 55 -2.40 -34.89 15.71
CA LEU A 55 -3.20 -35.91 16.41
C LEU A 55 -4.63 -35.45 16.65
N SER A 56 -4.82 -34.15 16.89
CA SER A 56 -6.14 -33.53 17.06
C SER A 56 -6.10 -32.04 16.79
N ARG A 57 -7.25 -31.51 16.36
CA ARG A 57 -7.53 -30.09 16.15
C ARG A 57 -8.90 -29.77 16.74
N GLU A 58 -8.97 -28.73 17.56
CA GLU A 58 -10.21 -28.23 18.14
C GLU A 58 -10.27 -26.71 18.01
N THR A 59 -11.36 -26.19 17.46
CA THR A 59 -11.60 -24.74 17.41
C THR A 59 -12.03 -24.24 18.77
N VAL A 60 -11.21 -23.37 19.37
CA VAL A 60 -11.40 -22.86 20.74
C VAL A 60 -11.95 -21.44 20.78
N GLY A 61 -12.02 -20.74 19.65
CA GLY A 61 -12.62 -19.42 19.57
C GLY A 61 -12.64 -18.80 18.18
N GLU A 62 -13.38 -17.70 18.04
CA GLU A 62 -13.37 -16.86 16.84
C GLU A 62 -12.39 -15.70 17.01
N VAL A 63 -11.70 -15.33 15.93
CA VAL A 63 -10.80 -14.18 15.88
C VAL A 63 -11.41 -13.16 14.91
N PRO A 64 -11.78 -11.95 15.38
CA PRO A 64 -12.33 -10.92 14.50
C PRO A 64 -11.39 -10.63 13.32
N ALA A 65 -11.95 -10.23 12.19
CA ALA A 65 -11.17 -9.84 11.01
C ALA A 65 -10.09 -8.82 11.38
N ALA A 66 -8.90 -8.95 10.79
CA ALA A 66 -7.77 -8.07 11.10
C ALA A 66 -8.04 -6.61 10.71
N GLY A 67 -9.02 -6.38 9.83
CA GLY A 67 -9.26 -5.08 9.22
C GLY A 67 -8.20 -4.73 8.18
N HIS A 68 -8.43 -3.62 7.49
CA HIS A 68 -7.48 -3.11 6.52
C HIS A 68 -6.38 -2.31 7.20
N THR A 69 -5.14 -2.69 6.94
CA THR A 69 -3.98 -1.83 7.13
C THR A 69 -3.69 -1.17 5.79
N TRP A 70 -4.20 0.04 5.59
CA TRP A 70 -4.02 0.74 4.31
C TRP A 70 -2.61 1.31 4.16
N GLY A 71 -2.05 1.21 2.95
CA GLY A 71 -0.81 1.90 2.58
C GLY A 71 -1.03 3.37 2.23
N GLU A 72 0.03 4.00 1.74
CA GLU A 72 0.04 5.40 1.32
C GLU A 72 -0.91 5.66 0.13
N TRP A 73 -1.42 6.89 0.08
CA TRP A 73 -2.21 7.34 -1.06
C TRP A 73 -1.31 7.59 -2.27
N THR A 74 -1.75 7.13 -3.43
CA THR A 74 -1.14 7.40 -4.73
C THR A 74 -2.15 8.14 -5.61
N ILE A 75 -1.78 9.30 -6.14
CA ILE A 75 -2.59 10.00 -7.15
C ILE A 75 -2.39 9.27 -8.48
N ILE A 76 -3.46 8.69 -9.02
CA ILE A 76 -3.43 7.99 -10.32
C ILE A 76 -3.96 8.85 -11.46
N SER A 77 -4.68 9.92 -11.12
CA SER A 77 -5.14 10.93 -12.05
C SER A 77 -5.23 12.26 -11.31
N ALA A 78 -4.42 13.24 -11.69
CA ALA A 78 -4.41 14.52 -11.00
C ALA A 78 -5.63 15.36 -11.40
N PRO A 79 -6.23 16.12 -10.47
CA PRO A 79 -7.38 16.98 -10.77
C PRO A 79 -6.95 18.16 -11.64
N THR A 80 -7.89 18.71 -12.41
CA THR A 80 -7.71 19.97 -13.16
C THR A 80 -8.92 20.88 -12.89
N THR A 81 -8.97 22.06 -13.50
CA THR A 81 -10.15 22.94 -13.45
C THR A 81 -11.39 22.33 -14.14
N GLU A 82 -11.18 21.41 -15.08
CA GLU A 82 -12.25 20.80 -15.89
C GLU A 82 -12.67 19.40 -15.41
N ARG A 83 -11.72 18.61 -14.89
CA ARG A 83 -11.95 17.21 -14.45
C ARG A 83 -11.51 16.97 -13.02
N THR A 84 -12.29 16.14 -12.31
CA THR A 84 -11.91 15.57 -11.01
C THR A 84 -10.70 14.66 -11.16
N GLY A 85 -9.86 14.60 -10.14
CA GLY A 85 -8.77 13.61 -10.04
C GLY A 85 -9.23 12.34 -9.33
N ILE A 86 -8.35 11.36 -9.24
CA ILE A 86 -8.55 10.12 -8.49
C ILE A 86 -7.24 9.78 -7.78
N LYS A 87 -7.35 9.46 -6.49
CA LYS A 87 -6.29 8.80 -5.73
C LYS A 87 -6.72 7.41 -5.28
N MET A 88 -5.76 6.53 -5.12
CA MET A 88 -5.99 5.18 -4.60
C MET A 88 -5.03 4.85 -3.48
N ARG A 89 -5.37 3.85 -2.66
CA ARG A 89 -4.45 3.19 -1.73
C ARG A 89 -4.73 1.70 -1.69
N VAL A 90 -3.70 0.91 -1.38
CA VAL A 90 -3.76 -0.56 -1.39
C VAL A 90 -3.61 -1.08 0.03
N CYS A 91 -4.37 -2.12 0.39
CA CYS A 91 -4.22 -2.77 1.69
C CYS A 91 -2.90 -3.55 1.75
N VAL A 92 -2.13 -3.32 2.81
CA VAL A 92 -0.85 -4.00 3.06
C VAL A 92 -1.06 -5.49 3.33
N ASN A 93 -2.16 -5.84 4.00
CA ASN A 93 -2.50 -7.23 4.32
C ASN A 93 -3.03 -8.02 3.11
N ASP A 94 -3.48 -7.33 2.05
CA ASP A 94 -4.04 -7.95 0.84
C ASP A 94 -3.97 -6.98 -0.36
N PRO A 95 -3.06 -7.21 -1.33
CA PRO A 95 -2.91 -6.34 -2.50
C PRO A 95 -4.12 -6.26 -3.43
N SER A 96 -5.08 -7.19 -3.32
CA SER A 96 -6.31 -7.17 -4.13
C SER A 96 -7.32 -6.13 -3.63
N HIS A 97 -7.22 -5.71 -2.38
CA HIS A 97 -8.07 -4.68 -1.81
C HIS A 97 -7.50 -3.29 -2.08
N VAL A 98 -8.20 -2.57 -2.95
CA VAL A 98 -7.84 -1.21 -3.37
C VAL A 98 -9.00 -0.27 -3.08
N GLU A 99 -8.70 0.86 -2.45
CA GLU A 99 -9.66 1.93 -2.21
C GLU A 99 -9.39 3.09 -3.16
N TYR A 100 -10.45 3.56 -3.84
CA TYR A 100 -10.40 4.72 -4.74
C TYR A 100 -11.21 5.88 -4.15
N VAL A 101 -10.61 7.06 -4.14
CA VAL A 101 -11.26 8.30 -3.68
C VAL A 101 -11.16 9.37 -4.76
N PRO A 102 -12.29 9.95 -5.20
CA PRO A 102 -12.26 11.07 -6.14
C PRO A 102 -11.71 12.32 -5.48
N LEU A 103 -10.85 13.03 -6.20
CA LEU A 103 -10.36 14.37 -5.84
C LEU A 103 -11.24 15.42 -6.50
N ARG A 104 -11.55 16.47 -5.75
CA ARG A 104 -12.30 17.61 -6.30
C ARG A 104 -11.49 18.26 -7.42
N LYS A 105 -12.19 18.82 -8.40
CA LYS A 105 -11.58 19.68 -9.42
C LYS A 105 -10.88 20.87 -8.78
N LEU A 106 -9.85 21.36 -9.44
CA LEU A 106 -9.16 22.57 -9.00
C LEU A 106 -10.03 23.80 -9.25
N THR A 107 -9.92 24.79 -8.37
CA THR A 107 -10.52 26.11 -8.58
C THR A 107 -9.64 26.95 -9.52
N TYR A 108 -8.32 26.85 -9.34
CA TYR A 108 -7.31 27.59 -10.09
C TYR A 108 -6.44 26.65 -10.93
N ALA A 109 -5.81 27.18 -11.97
CA ALA A 109 -4.92 26.41 -12.83
C ALA A 109 -3.62 26.04 -12.11
N TYR A 110 -2.94 24.99 -12.57
CA TYR A 110 -1.60 24.65 -12.09
C TYR A 110 -0.65 25.86 -12.27
N GLY A 111 0.03 26.23 -11.21
CA GLY A 111 0.95 27.38 -11.17
C GLY A 111 0.31 28.70 -10.75
N ASP A 112 -1.01 28.82 -10.67
CA ASP A 112 -1.71 30.01 -10.16
C ASP A 112 -2.00 29.81 -8.66
N VAL A 113 -1.01 30.09 -7.80
CA VAL A 113 -1.07 29.77 -6.36
C VAL A 113 -1.71 30.87 -5.53
N ASN A 114 -1.72 32.11 -6.06
CA ASN A 114 -2.37 33.26 -5.44
C ASN A 114 -3.85 33.41 -5.86
N GLY A 115 -4.29 32.69 -6.90
CA GLY A 115 -5.68 32.65 -7.38
C GLY A 115 -6.10 33.91 -8.17
N ASP A 116 -5.16 34.58 -8.84
CA ASP A 116 -5.43 35.79 -9.64
C ASP A 116 -5.67 35.50 -11.13
N GLU A 117 -5.75 34.22 -11.49
CA GLU A 117 -5.95 33.71 -12.86
C GLU A 117 -4.77 33.97 -13.82
N VAL A 118 -3.62 34.44 -13.32
CA VAL A 118 -2.42 34.66 -14.12
C VAL A 118 -1.17 33.99 -13.53
N ILE A 119 -0.52 33.15 -14.32
CA ILE A 119 0.72 32.48 -13.88
C ILE A 119 1.91 33.42 -14.10
N THR A 120 2.54 33.85 -13.01
CA THR A 120 3.65 34.81 -13.05
C THR A 120 4.83 34.39 -12.17
N CYS A 121 5.88 35.21 -12.15
CA CYS A 121 6.99 35.01 -11.22
C CYS A 121 6.59 35.25 -9.75
N ILE A 122 5.43 35.88 -9.50
CA ILE A 122 4.89 36.05 -8.14
C ILE A 122 4.51 34.68 -7.59
N ASP A 123 3.88 33.82 -8.39
CA ASP A 123 3.51 32.46 -7.98
C ASP A 123 4.72 31.62 -7.61
N ALA A 124 5.76 31.66 -8.46
CA ALA A 124 7.02 31.01 -8.16
C ALA A 124 7.65 31.53 -6.85
N SER A 125 7.58 32.84 -6.61
CA SER A 125 8.11 33.47 -5.39
C SER A 125 7.34 33.03 -4.15
N LEU A 126 6.02 32.87 -4.26
CA LEU A 126 5.17 32.37 -3.19
C LEU A 126 5.48 30.90 -2.87
N ILE A 127 5.72 30.05 -3.88
CA ILE A 127 6.17 28.67 -3.65
C ILE A 127 7.51 28.65 -2.92
N LEU A 128 8.48 29.45 -3.34
CA LEU A 128 9.77 29.53 -2.66
C LEU A 128 9.62 30.01 -1.21
N GLN A 129 8.75 30.99 -0.96
CA GLN A 129 8.48 31.48 0.39
C GLN A 129 7.83 30.41 1.25
N TYR A 130 6.89 29.64 0.70
CA TYR A 130 6.24 28.53 1.39
C TYR A 130 7.25 27.46 1.82
N VAL A 131 8.11 27.04 0.90
CA VAL A 131 9.16 26.04 1.16
C VAL A 131 10.15 26.57 2.20
N ALA A 132 10.54 27.85 2.13
CA ALA A 132 11.46 28.45 3.08
C ALA A 132 10.87 28.59 4.50
N ASN A 133 9.56 28.74 4.61
CA ASN A 133 8.83 28.89 5.87
C ASN A 133 8.14 27.59 6.32
N TYR A 134 8.46 26.45 5.69
CA TYR A 134 7.91 25.15 6.05
C TYR A 134 8.57 24.65 7.34
N ASP A 135 7.73 24.33 8.33
CA ASP A 135 8.14 23.76 9.60
C ASP A 135 7.89 22.24 9.54
N GLU A 136 8.96 21.45 9.56
CA GLU A 136 8.90 19.98 9.49
C GLU A 136 8.29 19.34 10.74
N GLU A 137 8.33 20.00 11.90
CA GLU A 137 7.77 19.49 13.15
C GLU A 137 6.24 19.62 13.14
N THR A 138 5.73 20.73 12.60
CA THR A 138 4.29 20.97 12.48
C THR A 138 3.68 20.51 11.15
N GLY A 139 4.52 20.31 10.13
CA GLY A 139 4.12 19.99 8.76
C GLY A 139 3.40 21.12 8.03
N MET A 140 3.57 22.38 8.48
CA MET A 140 2.86 23.56 7.96
C MET A 140 3.83 24.67 7.59
N SER A 141 3.44 25.49 6.61
CA SER A 141 4.13 26.74 6.31
C SER A 141 3.32 27.93 6.83
N SER A 142 4.01 29.01 7.22
CA SER A 142 3.35 30.27 7.57
C SER A 142 2.84 31.06 6.35
N VAL A 143 3.14 30.60 5.14
CA VAL A 143 2.60 31.14 3.88
C VAL A 143 1.38 30.32 3.49
N GLU A 144 0.24 30.99 3.28
CA GLU A 144 -0.98 30.35 2.78
C GLU A 144 -1.15 30.61 1.29
N PHE A 145 -1.50 29.57 0.54
CA PHE A 145 -1.95 29.66 -0.84
C PHE A 145 -3.47 29.59 -0.90
N VAL A 146 -4.06 30.22 -1.91
CA VAL A 146 -5.48 30.00 -2.22
C VAL A 146 -5.68 28.63 -2.89
N GLY A 147 -4.64 28.10 -3.55
CA GLY A 147 -4.63 26.78 -4.17
C GLY A 147 -3.41 25.93 -3.80
N VAL A 148 -3.42 25.25 -2.65
CA VAL A 148 -2.33 24.32 -2.31
C VAL A 148 -2.16 23.21 -3.36
N ALA A 149 -3.26 22.77 -3.97
CA ALA A 149 -3.25 21.71 -4.98
C ALA A 149 -2.74 22.16 -6.37
N CYS A 150 -2.64 23.46 -6.65
CA CYS A 150 -2.05 23.95 -7.90
C CYS A 150 -0.56 24.29 -7.78
N ALA A 151 0.00 24.28 -6.56
CA ALA A 151 1.41 24.54 -6.31
C ALA A 151 2.33 23.37 -6.68
N ASP A 152 1.84 22.13 -6.60
CA ASP A 152 2.54 20.93 -7.09
C ASP A 152 2.35 20.84 -8.61
N VAL A 153 3.19 21.58 -9.34
CA VAL A 153 3.06 21.74 -10.80
C VAL A 153 3.75 20.63 -11.59
N ASN A 154 4.63 19.85 -10.95
CA ASN A 154 5.22 18.67 -11.56
C ASN A 154 4.43 17.37 -11.22
N CYS A 155 3.44 17.45 -10.32
CA CYS A 155 2.58 16.37 -9.87
C CYS A 155 3.34 15.22 -9.20
N ASP A 156 4.43 15.51 -8.49
CA ASP A 156 5.21 14.52 -7.73
C ASP A 156 4.69 14.27 -6.30
N GLY A 157 3.70 15.07 -5.86
CA GLY A 157 3.08 14.99 -4.56
C GLY A 157 3.72 15.90 -3.50
N ASN A 158 4.80 16.61 -3.82
CA ASN A 158 5.52 17.50 -2.91
C ASN A 158 5.63 18.90 -3.50
N ILE A 159 5.43 19.92 -2.68
CA ILE A 159 5.64 21.31 -3.08
C ILE A 159 7.08 21.69 -2.73
N THR A 160 7.91 21.90 -3.74
CA THR A 160 9.35 22.13 -3.57
C THR A 160 9.84 23.31 -4.41
N GLY A 161 11.13 23.63 -4.31
CA GLY A 161 11.77 24.60 -5.21
C GLY A 161 11.79 24.16 -6.68
N MET A 162 11.55 22.87 -6.97
CA MET A 162 11.42 22.40 -8.35
C MET A 162 10.15 22.93 -8.99
N ASP A 163 9.05 22.99 -8.25
CA ASP A 163 7.78 23.55 -8.68
C ASP A 163 7.91 25.03 -9.03
N ALA A 164 8.52 25.80 -8.13
CA ALA A 164 8.83 27.20 -8.38
C ALA A 164 9.70 27.38 -9.63
N SER A 165 10.70 26.51 -9.81
CA SER A 165 11.57 26.55 -10.99
C SER A 165 10.83 26.23 -12.28
N LEU A 166 9.83 25.34 -12.23
CA LEU A 166 9.01 25.00 -13.38
C LEU A 166 8.06 26.14 -13.75
N ILE A 167 7.47 26.83 -12.76
CA ILE A 167 6.70 28.07 -13.00
C ILE A 167 7.57 29.15 -13.63
N LEU A 168 8.81 29.35 -13.14
CA LEU A 168 9.72 30.32 -13.76
C LEU A 168 10.06 29.97 -15.20
N GLN A 169 10.28 28.69 -15.50
CA GLN A 169 10.48 28.22 -16.87
C GLN A 169 9.23 28.40 -17.73
N TYR A 170 8.04 28.18 -17.17
CA TYR A 170 6.77 28.44 -17.85
C TYR A 170 6.67 29.90 -18.27
N VAL A 171 6.88 30.82 -17.33
CA VAL A 171 6.83 32.27 -17.59
C VAL A 171 7.91 32.69 -18.58
N ALA A 172 9.14 32.16 -18.47
CA ALA A 172 10.24 32.49 -19.37
C ALA A 172 10.04 32.03 -20.82
N ASN A 173 9.29 30.96 -21.02
CA ASN A 173 8.98 30.42 -22.36
C ASN A 173 7.54 30.76 -22.81
N TYR A 174 6.88 31.70 -22.14
CA TYR A 174 5.55 32.16 -22.53
C TYR A 174 5.64 33.03 -23.78
N ASP A 175 4.85 32.67 -24.79
CA ASP A 175 4.75 33.41 -26.05
C ASP A 175 3.45 34.23 -26.04
N ASP A 176 3.59 35.56 -26.01
CA ASP A 176 2.48 36.51 -25.99
C ASP A 176 1.62 36.48 -27.27
N GLU A 177 2.17 36.05 -28.41
CA GLU A 177 1.43 35.96 -29.67
C GLU A 177 0.49 34.74 -29.67
N THR A 178 0.97 33.63 -29.11
CA THR A 178 0.19 32.38 -29.04
C THR A 178 -0.58 32.21 -27.74
N GLY A 179 -0.25 33.00 -26.71
CA GLY A 179 -0.82 32.92 -25.37
C GLY A 179 -0.48 31.61 -24.65
N LYS A 180 0.68 31.00 -24.96
CA LYS A 180 1.06 29.68 -24.46
C LYS A 180 2.55 29.61 -24.14
N SER A 181 2.88 28.80 -23.14
CA SER A 181 4.26 28.41 -22.89
C SER A 181 4.60 27.08 -23.57
N THR A 182 5.86 26.90 -23.93
CA THR A 182 6.39 25.59 -24.36
C THR A 182 6.55 24.62 -23.18
N VAL A 183 6.50 25.11 -21.95
CA VAL A 183 6.50 24.32 -20.72
C VAL A 183 5.05 24.08 -20.31
N VAL A 184 4.74 22.85 -19.90
CA VAL A 184 3.39 22.48 -19.45
C VAL A 184 3.43 22.26 -17.94
N LEU A 185 2.52 22.90 -17.21
CA LEU A 185 2.33 22.71 -15.78
C LEU A 185 1.19 21.71 -15.53
N GLY A 186 1.31 20.90 -14.48
CA GLY A 186 0.36 19.88 -14.11
C GLY A 186 0.63 18.52 -14.77
N PRO A 187 -0.36 17.59 -14.75
CA PRO A 187 -0.19 16.24 -15.24
C PRO A 187 0.11 16.23 -16.75
N GLN A 188 1.22 15.59 -17.11
CA GLN A 188 1.58 15.35 -18.49
C GLN A 188 0.80 14.12 -18.98
N ASN A 189 -0.04 14.28 -20.00
CA ASN A 189 -0.76 13.18 -20.65
C ASN A 189 0.17 12.32 -21.52
#